data_AF-A0A816XVI2-F1
#
_entry.id   AF-A0A816XVI2-F1
#
_cell.length_a   1.000
_cell.length_b   1.000
_cell.length_c   1.000
_cell.angle_alpha   90.00
_cell.angle_beta   90.00
_cell.angle_gamma   90.00
#
_symmetry.space_group_name_H-M   'P 1'
#
loop_
_entity.id
_entity.type
_entity.pdbx_description
1 polymer ?
#
loop_
_entity_poly.entity_id
_entity_poly.type
_entity_poly.pdbx_seq_one_letter_code
_entity_poly.pdbx_strand_id
1 'polypeptide(L)'
;MDKNDLDLMLAHVSHFDINDIKEQCRSKSQYFITYQSHFCVEINAHCLVYLAMLVCEGQLPIEALNIWVQNSQTCESTFRSARAISSVSSAGVNFTVLQFLNRINKLAVLQNIKNNTNQNHLHFPQHQKYLLKIPLELSRNGRIITIEEMSNIAARALDAFWSSDIDTINSQDGSRDIESENETNSAEENNSTNDCDSDE
;
A
#
# COMPACT_ATOMS: atom_id res chain seq x y z
N MET A 1 -34.15 -50.22 19.33
CA MET A 1 -33.91 -48.92 18.67
C MET A 1 -35.15 -48.66 17.84
N ASP A 2 -35.99 -47.74 18.30
CA ASP A 2 -37.32 -47.53 17.73
C ASP A 2 -37.21 -46.79 16.40
N LYS A 3 -38.13 -47.08 15.46
CA LYS A 3 -38.18 -46.45 14.13
C LYS A 3 -38.18 -44.92 14.19
N ASN A 4 -38.70 -44.35 15.27
CA ASN A 4 -38.76 -42.91 15.48
C ASN A 4 -37.38 -42.27 15.71
N ASP A 5 -36.39 -42.99 16.25
CA ASP A 5 -35.03 -42.47 16.40
C ASP A 5 -34.28 -42.39 15.08
N LEU A 6 -34.57 -43.32 14.15
CA LEU A 6 -33.95 -43.33 12.82
C LEU A 6 -34.48 -42.18 11.96
N ASP A 7 -35.79 -41.90 12.02
CA ASP A 7 -36.40 -40.76 11.33
C ASP A 7 -35.95 -39.42 11.92
N LEU A 8 -35.68 -39.35 13.24
CA LEU A 8 -35.14 -38.15 13.89
C LEU A 8 -33.69 -37.87 13.49
N MET A 9 -32.86 -38.93 13.33
CA MET A 9 -31.50 -38.77 12.81
C MET A 9 -31.48 -38.40 11.32
N LEU A 10 -32.37 -38.97 10.50
CA LEU A 10 -32.49 -38.62 9.08
C LEU A 10 -32.97 -37.18 8.88
N ALA A 11 -33.88 -36.68 9.72
CA ALA A 11 -34.35 -35.29 9.67
C ALA A 11 -33.25 -34.27 10.05
N HIS A 12 -32.32 -34.64 10.93
CA HIS A 12 -31.19 -33.78 11.30
C HIS A 12 -30.10 -33.70 10.22
N VAL A 13 -30.01 -34.70 9.33
CA VAL A 13 -29.06 -34.73 8.21
C VAL A 13 -29.63 -34.01 6.98
N SER A 14 -30.95 -33.97 6.80
CA SER A 14 -31.60 -33.27 5.67
C SER A 14 -31.62 -31.74 5.76
N HIS A 15 -31.16 -31.16 6.89
CA HIS A 15 -31.01 -29.72 7.07
C HIS A 15 -29.56 -29.25 6.90
N PHE A 16 -28.71 -30.05 6.24
CA PHE A 16 -27.47 -29.54 5.66
C PHE A 16 -27.83 -28.69 4.44
N ASP A 17 -28.02 -27.40 4.69
CA ASP A 17 -28.38 -26.41 3.69
C ASP A 17 -27.27 -26.34 2.64
N ILE A 18 -27.56 -26.77 1.41
CA ILE A 18 -26.62 -26.68 0.26
C ILE A 18 -26.18 -25.22 0.02
N ASN A 19 -26.94 -24.25 0.56
CA ASN A 19 -26.60 -22.84 0.52
C ASN A 19 -25.43 -22.46 1.46
N ASP A 20 -25.17 -23.18 2.55
CA ASP A 20 -23.99 -22.95 3.41
C ASP A 20 -22.69 -23.34 2.70
N ILE A 21 -22.74 -24.34 1.80
CA ILE A 21 -21.59 -24.72 0.97
C ILE A 21 -21.29 -23.64 -0.10
N LYS A 22 -22.29 -22.83 -0.49
CA LYS A 22 -22.09 -21.70 -1.41
C LYS A 22 -21.43 -20.48 -0.75
N GLU A 23 -21.52 -20.31 0.57
CA GLU A 23 -20.80 -19.25 1.27
C GLU A 23 -19.29 -19.54 1.41
N GLN A 24 -18.88 -20.81 1.28
CA GLN A 24 -17.49 -21.25 1.44
C GLN A 24 -16.74 -21.52 0.12
N CYS A 25 -17.25 -20.99 -0.99
CA CYS A 25 -16.54 -20.92 -2.26
C CYS A 25 -16.34 -19.46 -2.67
N ARG A 26 -15.88 -18.60 -1.74
CA ARG A 26 -15.30 -17.32 -2.15
C ARG A 26 -14.11 -17.63 -3.04
N SER A 27 -14.24 -17.33 -4.33
CA SER A 27 -13.19 -17.50 -5.32
C SER A 27 -11.89 -16.92 -4.77
N LYS A 28 -10.79 -17.68 -4.85
CA LYS A 28 -9.44 -17.26 -4.42
C LYS A 28 -9.03 -15.92 -5.04
N SER A 29 -9.69 -15.49 -6.12
CA SER A 29 -9.57 -14.17 -6.76
C SER A 29 -9.69 -12.99 -5.79
N GLN A 30 -10.41 -13.12 -4.66
CA GLN A 30 -10.54 -12.03 -3.69
C GLN A 30 -9.24 -11.71 -2.93
N TYR A 31 -8.25 -12.61 -2.95
CA TYR A 31 -6.97 -12.43 -2.27
C TYR A 31 -5.87 -11.88 -3.18
N PHE A 32 -6.17 -11.67 -4.47
CA PHE A 32 -5.24 -11.08 -5.40
C PHE A 32 -5.48 -9.58 -5.53
N ILE A 33 -4.40 -8.81 -5.44
CA ILE A 33 -4.43 -7.40 -5.79
C ILE A 33 -4.51 -7.26 -7.31
N THR A 34 -5.15 -6.19 -7.78
CA THR A 34 -5.13 -5.88 -9.21
C THR A 34 -3.71 -5.56 -9.65
N TYR A 35 -3.40 -5.85 -10.91
CA TYR A 35 -2.09 -5.57 -11.50
C TYR A 35 -1.67 -4.10 -11.36
N GLN A 36 -2.63 -3.16 -11.48
CA GLN A 36 -2.39 -1.74 -11.27
C GLN A 36 -2.00 -1.45 -9.82
N SER A 37 -2.65 -2.10 -8.84
CA SER A 37 -2.31 -1.95 -7.43
C SER A 37 -0.91 -2.49 -7.13
N HIS A 38 -0.54 -3.63 -7.74
CA HIS A 38 0.81 -4.17 -7.66
C HIS A 38 1.85 -3.15 -8.13
N PHE A 39 1.67 -2.56 -9.30
CA PHE A 39 2.59 -1.52 -9.80
C PHE A 39 2.67 -0.30 -8.91
N CYS A 40 1.56 0.15 -8.32
CA CYS A 40 1.60 1.26 -7.38
C CYS A 40 2.45 0.92 -6.15
N VAL A 41 2.37 -0.31 -5.64
CA VAL A 41 3.21 -0.77 -4.52
C VAL A 41 4.69 -0.76 -4.92
N GLU A 42 5.01 -1.28 -6.10
CA GLU A 42 6.37 -1.33 -6.63
C GLU A 42 6.97 0.08 -6.82
N ILE A 43 6.25 1.00 -7.45
CA ILE A 43 6.68 2.40 -7.62
C ILE A 43 6.93 3.06 -6.27
N ASN A 44 6.00 2.89 -5.31
CA ASN A 44 6.15 3.48 -3.98
C ASN A 44 7.39 2.91 -3.25
N ALA A 45 7.64 1.60 -3.38
CA ALA A 45 8.83 0.97 -2.81
C ALA A 45 10.12 1.53 -3.43
N HIS A 46 10.20 1.64 -4.76
CA HIS A 46 11.34 2.24 -5.44
C HIS A 46 11.57 3.70 -5.04
N CYS A 47 10.52 4.50 -4.96
CA CYS A 47 10.62 5.88 -4.50
C CYS A 47 11.16 5.98 -3.07
N LEU A 48 10.71 5.10 -2.16
CA LEU A 48 11.18 5.08 -0.78
C LEU A 48 12.66 4.69 -0.69
N VAL A 49 13.08 3.67 -1.45
CA VAL A 49 14.50 3.27 -1.53
C VAL A 49 15.35 4.41 -2.07
N TYR A 50 14.91 5.07 -3.15
CA TYR A 50 15.62 6.20 -3.72
C TYR A 50 15.76 7.37 -2.71
N LEU A 51 14.70 7.69 -1.97
CA LEU A 51 14.76 8.68 -0.90
C LEU A 51 15.76 8.27 0.20
N ALA A 52 15.80 6.99 0.57
CA ALA A 52 16.77 6.49 1.54
C ALA A 52 18.21 6.65 1.04
N MET A 53 18.47 6.36 -0.24
CA MET A 53 19.78 6.59 -0.85
C MET A 53 20.18 8.08 -0.79
N LEU A 54 19.28 8.99 -1.17
CA LEU A 54 19.53 10.43 -1.11
C LEU A 54 19.84 10.93 0.32
N VAL A 55 19.19 10.35 1.33
CA VAL A 55 19.51 10.66 2.74
C VAL A 55 20.87 10.10 3.13
N CYS A 56 21.19 8.86 2.75
CA CYS A 56 22.51 8.26 3.00
C CYS A 56 23.66 9.03 2.35
N GLU A 57 23.42 9.60 1.16
CA GLU A 57 24.38 10.46 0.45
C GLU A 57 24.46 11.88 1.03
N GLY A 58 23.63 12.23 2.02
CA GLY A 58 23.59 13.56 2.63
C GLY A 58 22.94 14.64 1.76
N GLN A 59 22.22 14.26 0.69
CA GLN A 59 21.49 15.19 -0.18
C GLN A 59 20.14 15.60 0.41
N LEU A 60 19.56 14.76 1.26
CA LEU A 60 18.30 15.02 1.95
C LEU A 60 18.45 14.85 3.47
N PRO A 61 17.67 15.60 4.26
CA PRO A 61 17.66 15.45 5.71
C PRO A 61 16.92 14.17 6.12
N ILE A 62 17.23 13.62 7.30
CA ILE A 62 16.67 12.35 7.79
C ILE A 62 15.13 12.40 7.91
N GLU A 63 14.56 13.57 8.15
CA GLU A 63 13.13 13.82 8.21
C GLU A 63 12.41 13.52 6.89
N ALA A 64 13.13 13.50 5.76
CA ALA A 64 12.59 13.12 4.46
C ALA A 64 12.13 11.65 4.42
N LEU A 65 12.64 10.79 5.30
CA LEU A 65 12.22 9.39 5.46
C LEU A 65 10.98 9.22 6.37
N ASN A 66 10.34 10.32 6.78
CA ASN A 66 9.11 10.24 7.55
C ASN A 66 7.94 9.75 6.67
N ILE A 67 7.72 8.44 6.62
CA ILE A 67 6.67 7.80 5.82
C ILE A 67 5.26 8.30 6.17
N TRP A 68 5.04 8.82 7.39
CA TRP A 68 3.74 9.33 7.83
C TRP A 68 3.32 10.58 7.06
N VAL A 69 4.27 11.35 6.53
CA VAL A 69 3.97 12.53 5.70
C VAL A 69 3.84 12.19 4.21
N GLN A 70 4.21 10.98 3.80
CA GLN A 70 4.24 10.55 2.39
C GLN A 70 3.00 9.75 1.96
N ASN A 71 2.00 9.63 2.83
CA ASN A 71 0.75 8.96 2.47
C ASN A 71 -0.16 9.84 1.59
N SER A 72 -1.12 9.19 0.95
CA SER A 72 -2.10 9.82 0.08
C SER A 72 -2.96 10.88 0.81
N GLN A 73 -3.18 10.73 2.12
CA GLN A 73 -3.98 11.68 2.90
C GLN A 73 -3.27 13.03 3.05
N THR A 74 -1.95 13.04 3.26
CA THR A 74 -1.15 14.27 3.33
C THR A 74 -1.10 14.96 1.96
N CYS A 75 -0.96 14.19 0.88
CA CYS A 75 -1.07 14.71 -0.49
C CYS A 75 -2.44 15.33 -0.77
N GLU A 76 -3.53 14.64 -0.43
CA GLU A 76 -4.89 15.15 -0.60
C GLU A 76 -5.14 16.41 0.23
N SER A 77 -4.67 16.45 1.49
CA SER A 77 -4.74 17.64 2.35
C SER A 77 -4.01 18.84 1.73
N THR A 78 -2.83 18.60 1.16
CA THR A 78 -2.04 19.63 0.46
C THR A 78 -2.77 20.10 -0.80
N PHE A 79 -3.35 19.19 -1.57
CA PHE A 79 -4.14 19.51 -2.76
C PHE A 79 -5.39 20.33 -2.43
N ARG A 80 -6.12 19.97 -1.36
CA ARG A 80 -7.25 20.75 -0.84
C ARG A 80 -6.83 22.14 -0.40
N SER A 81 -5.69 22.25 0.29
CA SER A 81 -5.13 23.55 0.69
C SER A 81 -4.77 24.41 -0.52
N ALA A 82 -4.16 23.82 -1.55
CA ALA A 82 -3.86 24.52 -2.81
C ALA A 82 -5.14 24.93 -3.56
N ARG A 83 -6.20 24.12 -3.53
CA ARG A 83 -7.52 24.47 -4.08
C ARG A 83 -8.15 25.66 -3.34
N ALA A 84 -8.06 25.67 -2.02
CA ALA A 84 -8.57 26.76 -1.18
C ALA A 84 -7.81 28.09 -1.39
N ILE A 85 -6.56 28.03 -1.85
CA ILE A 85 -5.81 29.19 -2.33
C ILE A 85 -6.30 29.51 -3.76
N SER A 86 -7.52 30.04 -3.86
CA SER A 86 -8.08 30.57 -5.10
C SER A 86 -7.91 32.09 -5.15
N SER A 87 -7.62 32.62 -6.34
CA SER A 87 -7.66 34.06 -6.61
C SER A 87 -9.07 34.60 -6.34
N VAL A 88 -9.17 35.84 -5.84
CA VAL A 88 -10.43 36.55 -5.55
C VAL A 88 -11.37 36.58 -6.77
N SER A 89 -10.83 36.42 -7.98
CA SER A 89 -11.56 36.47 -9.26
C SER A 89 -11.79 35.10 -9.94
N SER A 90 -11.33 33.98 -9.36
CA SER A 90 -11.46 32.67 -10.01
C SER A 90 -11.81 31.57 -9.01
N ALA A 91 -13.04 31.06 -9.10
CA ALA A 91 -13.50 29.86 -8.41
C ALA A 91 -13.01 28.55 -9.09
N GLY A 92 -12.00 28.65 -9.97
CA GLY A 92 -11.45 27.52 -10.69
C GLY A 92 -10.83 26.49 -9.74
N VAL A 93 -11.55 25.39 -9.54
CA VAL A 93 -11.10 24.22 -8.78
C VAL A 93 -10.12 23.35 -9.57
N ASN A 94 -10.03 23.54 -10.88
CA ASN A 94 -9.09 22.85 -11.74
C ASN A 94 -7.90 23.78 -12.04
N PHE A 95 -6.69 23.23 -11.94
CA PHE A 95 -5.47 23.96 -12.24
C PHE A 95 -4.48 23.04 -12.95
N THR A 96 -3.64 23.64 -13.80
CA THR A 96 -2.52 22.93 -14.43
C THR A 96 -1.42 22.63 -13.41
N VAL A 97 -0.50 21.72 -13.72
CA VAL A 97 0.65 21.42 -12.85
C VAL A 97 1.47 22.69 -12.54
N LEU A 98 1.70 23.55 -13.53
CA LEU A 98 2.39 24.83 -13.30
C LEU A 98 1.65 25.74 -12.31
N GLN A 99 0.32 25.82 -12.44
CA GLN A 99 -0.51 26.58 -11.50
C GLN A 99 -0.50 25.96 -10.10
N PHE A 100 -0.45 24.63 -9.99
CA PHE A 100 -0.30 23.93 -8.71
C PHE A 100 1.02 24.31 -8.02
N LEU A 101 2.15 24.22 -8.74
CA LEU A 101 3.46 24.58 -8.21
C LEU A 101 3.51 26.03 -7.70
N ASN A 102 2.92 26.96 -8.46
CA ASN A 102 2.81 28.36 -8.03
C ASN A 102 1.96 28.52 -6.76
N ARG A 103 0.91 27.71 -6.57
CA ARG A 103 0.09 27.71 -5.36
C ARG A 103 0.81 27.06 -4.18
N ILE A 104 1.61 26.01 -4.40
CA ILE A 104 2.43 25.38 -3.35
C ILE A 104 3.42 26.39 -2.78
N ASN A 105 4.07 27.20 -3.62
CA ASN A 105 4.98 28.25 -3.14
C ASN A 105 4.26 29.24 -2.21
N LYS A 106 3.03 29.64 -2.55
CA LYS A 106 2.19 30.48 -1.68
C LYS A 106 1.82 29.76 -0.38
N LEU A 107 1.47 28.48 -0.46
CA LEU A 107 1.15 27.66 0.70
C LEU A 107 2.35 27.53 1.64
N ALA A 108 3.55 27.33 1.12
CA ALA A 108 4.79 27.25 1.90
C ALA A 108 5.05 28.57 2.66
N VAL A 109 4.88 29.72 2.01
CA VAL A 109 4.99 31.03 2.68
C VAL A 109 3.93 31.18 3.79
N LEU A 110 2.68 30.79 3.53
CA LEU A 110 1.62 30.84 4.55
C LEU A 110 1.92 29.93 5.74
N GLN A 111 2.43 28.72 5.51
CA GLN A 111 2.84 27.81 6.58
C GLN A 111 4.01 28.37 7.39
N ASN A 112 4.99 28.98 6.73
CA ASN A 112 6.12 29.61 7.39
C ASN A 112 5.67 30.76 8.30
N ILE A 113 4.79 31.65 7.79
CA ILE A 113 4.18 32.72 8.59
C ILE A 113 3.42 32.13 9.78
N LYS A 114 2.58 31.12 9.56
CA LYS A 114 1.78 30.46 10.60
C LYS A 114 2.66 29.84 11.69
N ASN A 115 3.79 29.23 11.33
CA ASN A 115 4.71 28.61 12.27
C ASN A 115 5.51 29.66 13.07
N ASN A 116 5.91 30.77 12.43
CA ASN A 116 6.64 31.86 13.09
C ASN A 116 5.76 32.84 13.88
N THR A 117 4.43 32.66 13.79
CA THR A 117 3.43 33.50 14.46
C THR A 117 3.66 33.58 15.97
N ASN A 118 4.09 32.48 16.60
CA ASN A 118 4.37 32.41 18.04
C ASN A 118 5.58 33.26 18.47
N GLN A 119 6.51 33.56 17.56
CA GLN A 119 7.69 34.40 17.85
C GLN A 119 7.40 35.89 17.63
N ASN A 120 6.49 36.22 16.70
CA ASN A 120 6.26 37.59 16.24
C ASN A 120 5.06 38.30 16.91
N HIS A 121 4.44 37.73 17.95
CA HIS A 121 3.24 38.28 18.62
C HIS A 121 2.07 38.59 17.66
N LEU A 122 2.06 38.01 16.46
CA LEU A 122 0.96 38.14 15.53
C LEU A 122 -0.14 37.19 15.99
N HIS A 123 -1.32 37.68 16.35
CA HIS A 123 -2.46 36.82 16.64
C HIS A 123 -3.42 36.88 15.46
N PHE A 124 -3.48 35.79 14.68
CA PHE A 124 -4.51 35.67 13.66
C PHE A 124 -5.87 35.46 14.32
N PRO A 125 -6.94 36.12 13.85
CA PRO A 125 -8.29 35.85 14.29
C PRO A 125 -8.62 34.37 14.07
N GLN A 126 -8.67 33.61 15.15
CA GLN A 126 -9.14 32.23 15.10
C GLN A 126 -10.64 32.28 15.28
N HIS A 127 -11.37 31.81 14.27
CA HIS A 127 -12.79 31.55 14.46
C HIS A 127 -12.89 30.41 15.48
N GLN A 128 -13.21 30.75 16.73
CA GLN A 128 -13.48 29.75 17.76
C GLN A 128 -14.70 28.96 17.27
N LYS A 129 -14.46 27.80 16.69
CA LYS A 129 -15.51 26.80 16.53
C LYS A 129 -15.83 26.38 17.96
N TYR A 130 -17.04 26.69 18.43
CA TYR A 130 -17.57 26.14 19.66
C TYR A 130 -17.69 24.62 19.49
N LEU A 131 -16.56 23.92 19.65
CA LEU A 131 -16.56 22.49 19.85
C LEU A 131 -17.08 22.30 21.28
N LEU A 132 -18.34 21.85 21.39
CA LEU A 132 -18.81 21.19 22.59
C LEU A 132 -17.71 20.23 23.03
N LYS A 133 -17.12 20.49 24.19
CA LYS A 133 -16.08 19.66 24.79
C LYS A 133 -16.69 18.30 25.10
N ILE A 134 -16.77 17.43 24.10
CA ILE A 134 -16.92 16.00 24.32
C ILE A 134 -15.54 15.55 24.81
N PRO A 135 -15.42 14.98 26.02
CA PRO A 135 -14.16 14.43 26.49
C PRO A 135 -13.71 13.32 25.54
N LEU A 136 -12.73 13.62 24.69
CA LEU A 136 -11.97 12.60 23.97
C LEU A 136 -11.01 11.97 24.98
N GLU A 137 -11.49 10.97 25.72
CA GLU A 137 -10.64 9.91 26.25
C GLU A 137 -10.12 9.11 25.06
N LEU A 138 -9.15 9.68 24.34
CA LEU A 138 -8.43 8.98 23.27
C LEU A 138 -7.38 8.08 23.92
N SER A 139 -7.69 6.78 23.89
CA SER A 139 -6.87 5.62 24.19
C SER A 139 -5.37 5.89 24.44
N ARG A 140 -4.99 5.63 25.69
CA ARG A 140 -3.76 6.01 26.38
C ARG A 140 -2.58 5.05 26.19
N ASN A 141 -2.48 4.35 25.05
CA ASN A 141 -1.45 3.32 24.83
C ASN A 141 -0.52 3.60 23.63
N GLY A 142 -0.35 4.87 23.23
CA GLY A 142 0.67 5.28 22.26
C GLY A 142 2.06 5.23 22.87
N ARG A 143 2.68 4.05 22.91
CA ARG A 143 4.10 3.90 23.24
C ARG A 143 4.92 4.59 22.15
N ILE A 144 5.67 5.61 22.52
CA ILE A 144 6.65 6.25 21.64
C ILE A 144 7.75 5.21 21.40
N ILE A 145 7.81 4.69 20.17
CA ILE A 145 8.85 3.76 19.76
C ILE A 145 10.14 4.58 19.61
N THR A 146 11.19 4.18 20.31
CA THR A 146 12.49 4.85 20.24
C THR A 146 13.24 4.43 18.97
N ILE A 147 14.20 5.25 18.52
CA ILE A 147 15.02 4.98 17.32
C ILE A 147 15.73 3.62 17.44
N GLU A 148 16.16 3.25 18.64
CA GLU A 148 16.83 1.98 18.94
C GLU A 148 15.88 0.77 18.76
N GLU A 149 14.61 0.93 19.15
CA GLU A 149 13.59 -0.09 18.92
C GLU A 149 13.25 -0.25 17.43
N MET A 150 13.21 0.84 16.67
CA MET A 150 13.02 0.77 15.21
C MET A 150 14.20 0.05 14.54
N SER A 151 15.43 0.33 14.95
CA SER A 151 16.63 -0.35 14.45
C SER A 151 16.61 -1.85 14.75
N ASN A 152 16.22 -2.24 15.96
CA ASN A 152 16.08 -3.64 16.35
C ASN A 152 14.96 -4.37 15.59
N ILE A 153 13.84 -3.70 15.30
CA ILE A 153 12.77 -4.27 14.48
C ILE A 153 13.25 -4.49 13.04
N ALA A 154 13.96 -3.53 12.46
CA ALA A 154 14.50 -3.64 11.11
C ALA A 154 15.53 -4.78 10.98
N ALA A 155 16.43 -4.91 11.96
CA ALA A 155 17.42 -6.00 11.99
C ALA A 155 16.76 -7.38 12.05
N ARG A 156 15.71 -7.54 12.87
CA ARG A 156 14.97 -8.81 12.97
C ARG A 156 14.18 -9.15 11.71
N ALA A 157 13.60 -8.14 11.06
CA ALA A 157 12.89 -8.33 9.80
C ALA A 157 13.86 -8.77 8.69
N LEU A 158 15.06 -8.20 8.65
CA LEU A 158 16.10 -8.57 7.70
C LEU A 158 16.58 -10.01 7.94
N ASP A 159 16.84 -10.38 9.19
CA ASP A 159 17.30 -11.74 9.55
C ASP A 159 16.25 -12.82 9.23
N ALA A 160 14.97 -12.53 9.49
CA ALA A 160 13.86 -13.41 9.11
C ALA A 160 13.73 -13.56 7.59
N PHE A 161 13.95 -12.48 6.84
CA PHE A 161 13.92 -12.51 5.38
C PHE A 161 15.01 -13.43 4.82
N TRP A 162 16.26 -13.28 5.27
CA TRP A 162 17.37 -14.13 4.82
C TRP A 162 17.29 -15.59 5.32
N SER A 163 16.67 -15.82 6.48
CA SER A 163 16.48 -17.18 7.02
C SER A 163 15.42 -17.97 6.23
N SER A 164 14.45 -17.29 5.62
CA SER A 164 13.34 -17.93 4.88
C SER A 164 13.80 -18.61 3.58
N ASP A 165 14.92 -18.14 3.00
CA ASP A 165 15.46 -18.70 1.75
C ASP A 165 16.32 -19.96 1.98
N ILE A 166 16.86 -20.17 3.18
CA ILE A 166 17.74 -21.33 3.47
C ILE A 166 16.92 -22.61 3.71
N ASP A 167 15.74 -22.52 4.34
CA ASP A 167 14.90 -23.69 4.62
C ASP A 167 14.14 -24.20 3.38
N THR A 168 13.90 -23.32 2.40
CA THR A 168 13.26 -23.68 1.12
C THR A 168 14.22 -24.46 0.21
N ILE A 169 15.53 -24.22 0.30
CA ILE A 169 16.54 -24.92 -0.51
C ILE A 169 16.87 -26.32 0.05
N ASN A 170 16.80 -26.53 1.38
CA ASN A 170 17.13 -27.81 2.00
C ASN A 170 15.95 -28.82 2.07
N SER A 171 14.72 -28.42 1.75
CA SER A 171 13.55 -29.32 1.77
C SER A 171 13.21 -29.94 0.41
N GLN A 172 14.03 -29.72 -0.64
CA GLN A 172 13.71 -30.16 -2.00
C GLN A 172 14.73 -31.15 -2.62
N ASP A 173 15.63 -31.74 -1.83
CA ASP A 173 16.64 -32.70 -2.31
C ASP A 173 16.45 -34.14 -1.80
N GLY A 174 15.21 -34.51 -1.45
CA GLY A 174 14.90 -35.80 -0.84
C GLY A 174 13.72 -36.53 -1.47
N SER A 175 13.61 -36.58 -2.81
CA SER A 175 12.85 -37.60 -3.56
C SER A 175 12.93 -37.31 -5.06
N ARG A 176 13.97 -37.81 -5.72
CA ARG A 176 13.94 -38.09 -7.17
C ARG A 176 14.02 -39.60 -7.33
N ASP A 177 12.85 -40.23 -7.34
CA ASP A 177 12.69 -41.55 -7.91
C ASP A 177 12.88 -41.43 -9.43
N ILE A 178 13.77 -42.29 -9.91
CA ILE A 178 14.15 -42.44 -11.31
C ILE A 178 13.08 -43.30 -11.95
N GLU A 179 12.15 -42.70 -12.69
CA GLU A 179 11.39 -43.40 -13.73
C GLU A 179 11.86 -42.89 -15.10
N SER A 180 12.71 -43.72 -15.68
CA SER A 180 13.10 -43.69 -17.08
C SER A 180 11.97 -44.26 -17.92
N GLU A 181 11.29 -43.44 -18.71
CA GLU A 181 10.62 -43.92 -19.92
C GLU A 181 10.98 -43.03 -21.11
N ASN A 182 11.56 -43.72 -22.08
CA ASN A 182 11.78 -43.31 -23.45
C ASN A 182 10.44 -42.91 -24.08
N GLU A 183 10.42 -41.84 -24.87
CA GLU A 183 9.81 -41.94 -26.19
C GLU A 183 10.38 -40.87 -27.13
N THR A 184 11.15 -41.39 -28.08
CA THR A 184 11.43 -40.82 -29.39
C THR A 184 10.15 -40.35 -30.06
N ASN A 185 10.12 -39.13 -30.61
CA ASN A 185 9.64 -38.90 -31.96
C ASN A 185 10.14 -37.55 -32.51
N SER A 186 11.11 -37.71 -33.40
CA SER A 186 11.43 -36.86 -34.55
C SER A 186 10.23 -36.56 -35.43
N ALA A 187 10.20 -35.33 -35.98
CA ALA A 187 9.76 -34.92 -37.32
C ALA A 187 9.44 -33.40 -37.25
N GLU A 188 10.22 -32.55 -37.91
CA GLU A 188 9.83 -31.92 -39.20
C GLU A 188 8.84 -30.76 -39.00
N GLU A 189 8.85 -29.65 -39.71
CA GLU A 189 9.74 -28.98 -40.66
C GLU A 189 9.00 -27.67 -40.98
N ASN A 190 9.75 -26.65 -41.41
CA ASN A 190 9.36 -25.63 -42.39
C ASN A 190 8.44 -24.43 -42.05
N ASN A 191 9.03 -23.27 -42.40
CA ASN A 191 8.43 -22.08 -43.05
C ASN A 191 7.46 -21.22 -42.22
N SER A 192 7.52 -19.89 -42.24
CA SER A 192 7.77 -19.03 -43.39
C SER A 192 8.07 -17.59 -42.96
N THR A 193 9.02 -17.01 -43.67
CA THR A 193 9.21 -15.60 -44.04
C THR A 193 7.92 -14.78 -44.18
N ASN A 194 7.97 -13.52 -43.73
CA ASN A 194 7.32 -12.29 -44.23
C ASN A 194 7.93 -11.17 -43.34
N ASP A 195 8.87 -10.31 -43.73
CA ASP A 195 8.99 -9.47 -44.93
C ASP A 195 7.67 -8.80 -45.32
N CYS A 196 7.46 -7.59 -44.78
CA CYS A 196 6.68 -6.51 -45.39
C CYS A 196 7.31 -5.17 -44.97
N ASP A 197 8.05 -4.64 -45.93
CA ASP A 197 8.23 -3.24 -46.33
C ASP A 197 7.55 -2.10 -45.54
N SER A 198 8.38 -1.08 -45.27
CA SER A 198 8.33 0.26 -45.88
C SER A 198 6.94 0.85 -46.18
N ASP A 199 6.63 2.02 -45.61
CA ASP A 199 6.39 3.25 -46.39
C ASP A 199 6.14 4.47 -45.47
N GLU A 200 6.81 5.57 -45.86
CA GLU A 200 6.63 7.01 -45.55
C GLU A 200 6.59 7.56 -44.12
#